data_AF-A0A0Q7Q4D5-F1
#
_entry.id   AF-A0A0Q7Q4D5-F1
#
_cell.length_a   1.000
_cell.length_b   1.000
_cell.length_c   1.000
_cell.angle_alpha   90.00
_cell.angle_beta   90.00
_cell.angle_gamma   90.00
#
_symmetry.space_group_name_H-M   'P 1'
#
loop_
_entity.id
_entity.type
_entity.pdbx_description
1 polymer ?
#
loop_
_entity_poly.entity_id
_entity_poly.type
_entity_poly.pdbx_seq_one_letter_code
_entity_poly.pdbx_strand_id
1 'polypeptide(L)'
;MSDEPVSLTLPRTQLVAIDNALDLVESQLERLLTLDEEYDEDDELPERPTQRPFKPVEETRLGPEQERFCRETLMRLLLNPQLDVSDIPHANEALRALDQLRPRLVRLQRLGERASHAHSVLSEHVMLCALIGYGTLRNADQHHGLEPLREATRARRRRGSSSP
;
A
#
# COMPACT_ATOMS: atom_id res chain seq x y z
N MET A 1 -16.49 -14.06 -26.90
CA MET A 1 -16.20 -13.49 -25.57
C MET A 1 -17.56 -13.24 -24.97
N SER A 2 -17.99 -14.09 -24.02
CA SER A 2 -19.28 -13.93 -23.37
C SER A 2 -19.19 -12.69 -22.48
N ASP A 3 -19.72 -11.57 -22.96
CA ASP A 3 -19.68 -10.27 -22.33
C ASP A 3 -20.82 -10.22 -21.30
N GLU A 4 -20.62 -10.85 -20.15
CA GLU A 4 -21.53 -10.66 -19.03
C GLU A 4 -21.21 -9.29 -18.42
N PRO A 5 -22.17 -8.36 -18.35
CA PRO A 5 -21.90 -7.01 -17.88
C PRO A 5 -21.45 -7.07 -16.42
N VAL A 6 -20.24 -6.56 -16.16
CA VAL A 6 -19.74 -6.41 -14.79
C VAL A 6 -20.58 -5.31 -14.11
N SER A 7 -21.62 -5.70 -13.38
CA SER A 7 -22.40 -4.79 -12.53
C SER A 7 -21.95 -4.95 -11.08
N LEU A 8 -21.43 -3.85 -10.51
CA LEU A 8 -21.08 -3.75 -9.10
C LEU A 8 -21.92 -2.62 -8.49
N THR A 9 -22.95 -2.97 -7.73
CA THR A 9 -23.74 -1.98 -6.98
C THR A 9 -23.28 -1.94 -5.53
N LEU A 10 -22.79 -0.78 -5.09
CA LEU A 10 -22.39 -0.56 -3.70
C LEU A 10 -23.43 0.34 -3.01
N PRO A 11 -24.39 -0.23 -2.26
CA PRO A 11 -25.39 0.56 -1.57
C PRO A 11 -24.73 1.49 -0.54
N ARG A 12 -25.35 2.65 -0.33
CA ARG A 12 -24.83 3.68 0.59
C ARG A 12 -24.57 3.14 1.99
N THR A 13 -25.40 2.23 2.48
CA THR A 13 -25.22 1.59 3.80
C THR A 13 -23.92 0.80 3.88
N GLN A 14 -23.56 0.05 2.84
CA GLN A 14 -22.31 -0.68 2.76
C GLN A 14 -21.11 0.28 2.68
N LEU A 15 -21.21 1.32 1.87
CA LEU A 15 -20.16 2.35 1.75
C LEU A 15 -19.87 3.05 3.08
N VAL A 16 -20.92 3.41 3.83
CA VAL A 16 -20.79 4.00 5.18
C VAL A 16 -20.16 3.00 6.15
N ALA A 17 -20.56 1.73 6.10
CA ALA A 17 -19.95 0.70 6.96
C ALA A 17 -18.45 0.53 6.68
N ILE A 18 -18.05 0.58 5.40
CA ILE A 18 -16.63 0.53 4.99
C ILE A 18 -15.89 1.75 5.53
N ASP A 19 -16.44 2.95 5.35
CA ASP A 19 -15.78 4.18 5.81
C ASP A 19 -15.58 4.18 7.33
N ASN A 20 -16.61 3.78 8.09
CA ASN A 20 -16.52 3.66 9.54
C ASN A 20 -15.46 2.62 9.97
N ALA A 21 -15.35 1.51 9.25
CA ALA A 21 -14.32 0.51 9.53
C ALA A 21 -12.92 1.05 9.24
N LEU A 22 -12.75 1.81 8.15
CA LEU A 22 -11.49 2.48 7.83
C LEU A 22 -11.13 3.53 8.88
N ASP A 23 -12.08 4.35 9.33
CA ASP A 23 -11.88 5.33 10.40
C ASP A 23 -11.42 4.65 11.69
N LEU A 24 -12.05 3.51 12.04
CA LEU A 24 -11.66 2.74 13.22
C LEU A 24 -10.24 2.20 13.07
N VAL A 25 -9.90 1.58 11.94
CA VAL A 25 -8.54 1.04 11.70
C VAL A 25 -7.50 2.15 11.75
N GLU A 26 -7.76 3.29 11.11
CA GLU A 26 -6.88 4.45 11.12
C GLU A 26 -6.68 4.98 12.56
N SER A 27 -7.74 5.07 13.36
CA SER A 27 -7.63 5.50 14.76
C SER A 27 -6.83 4.52 15.64
N GLN A 28 -7.02 3.21 15.47
CA GLN A 28 -6.33 2.20 16.27
C GLN A 28 -4.85 2.08 15.89
N LEU A 29 -4.50 2.45 14.67
CA LEU A 29 -3.14 2.37 14.14
C LEU A 29 -2.43 3.72 14.11
N GLU A 30 -2.99 4.78 14.70
CA GLU A 30 -2.43 6.15 14.66
C GLU A 30 -0.93 6.22 14.99
N ARG A 31 -0.47 5.47 16.00
CA ARG A 31 0.95 5.41 16.35
C ARG A 31 1.82 4.73 15.30
N LEU A 32 1.32 3.66 14.69
CA LEU A 32 2.00 2.97 13.60
C LEU A 32 2.07 3.85 12.36
N LEU A 33 1.01 4.62 12.19
CA LEU A 33 0.83 5.60 11.16
C LEU A 33 1.90 6.73 11.31
N THR A 34 2.16 7.28 12.50
CA THR A 34 3.08 8.42 12.70
C THR A 34 4.57 8.06 12.85
N LEU A 35 4.96 6.79 12.66
CA LEU A 35 6.34 6.33 12.85
C LEU A 35 7.39 7.06 11.98
N ASP A 36 6.98 7.66 10.86
CA ASP A 36 7.86 8.44 9.97
C ASP A 36 8.15 9.87 10.50
N GLU A 37 7.27 10.44 11.32
CA GLU A 37 7.35 11.84 11.76
C GLU A 37 8.24 12.02 13.00
N GLU A 38 8.58 10.93 13.70
CA GLU A 38 9.37 10.96 14.95
C GLU A 38 10.88 10.83 14.70
N TYR A 39 11.33 10.56 13.46
CA TYR A 39 12.74 10.47 13.09
C TYR A 39 13.25 11.79 12.48
N ASP A 40 13.76 12.65 13.38
CA ASP A 40 14.74 13.73 13.25
C ASP A 40 14.57 14.82 12.17
N GLU A 41 14.22 16.04 12.64
CA GLU A 41 14.34 17.32 11.92
C GLU A 41 15.81 17.77 11.71
N ASP A 42 16.80 17.07 12.29
CA ASP A 42 18.19 17.54 12.41
C ASP A 42 19.29 16.65 11.81
N ASP A 43 18.99 15.45 11.31
CA ASP A 43 20.01 14.58 10.68
C ASP A 43 19.62 14.27 9.23
N GLU A 44 20.59 14.38 8.32
CA GLU A 44 20.45 14.01 6.90
C GLU A 44 19.70 12.68 6.78
N LEU A 45 18.45 12.74 6.31
CA LEU A 45 17.59 11.59 6.06
C LEU A 45 18.45 10.49 5.43
N PRO A 46 18.66 9.34 6.10
CA PRO A 46 19.38 8.27 5.46
C PRO A 46 18.59 7.92 4.20
N GLU A 47 19.27 7.95 3.05
CA GLU A 47 18.80 7.40 1.78
C GLU A 47 18.61 5.89 1.94
N ARG A 48 17.73 5.45 2.83
CA ARG A 48 17.32 4.08 2.94
C ARG A 48 16.27 3.88 1.87
N PRO A 49 16.57 3.08 0.85
CA PRO A 49 15.54 2.71 -0.07
C PRO A 49 14.58 1.85 0.73
N THR A 50 13.41 2.39 1.08
CA THR A 50 12.18 1.61 1.11
C THR A 50 12.06 1.02 -0.29
N GLN A 51 12.79 -0.07 -0.55
CA GLN A 51 13.06 -0.60 -1.88
C GLN A 51 11.89 -1.44 -2.38
N ARG A 52 10.72 -0.85 -2.24
CA ARG A 52 9.66 -0.74 -3.22
C ARG A 52 8.71 0.30 -2.62
N PRO A 53 8.66 1.55 -3.10
CA PRO A 53 7.39 2.23 -3.05
C PRO A 53 6.37 1.24 -3.63
N PHE A 54 5.36 0.89 -2.84
CA PHE A 54 4.23 0.15 -3.40
C PHE A 54 3.73 1.04 -4.53
N LYS A 55 4.00 0.63 -5.77
CA LYS A 55 3.52 1.37 -6.92
C LYS A 55 2.00 1.29 -6.77
N PRO A 56 1.27 2.41 -6.62
CA PRO A 56 -0.18 2.35 -6.72
C PRO A 56 -0.48 1.53 -7.96
N VAL A 57 -1.59 0.80 -7.93
CA VAL A 57 -2.12 0.24 -9.16
C VAL A 57 -2.39 1.46 -10.07
N GLU A 58 -1.40 1.85 -10.86
CA GLU A 58 -1.51 2.80 -11.97
C GLU A 58 -2.52 2.24 -12.98
N GLU A 59 -2.83 0.95 -12.87
CA GLU A 59 -3.82 0.23 -13.64
C GLU A 59 -5.24 0.44 -13.09
N THR A 60 -5.68 1.69 -12.95
CA THR A 60 -6.90 1.93 -13.73
C THR A 60 -6.47 1.73 -15.17
N ARG A 61 -7.01 0.73 -15.88
CA ARG A 61 -6.78 0.63 -17.34
C ARG A 61 -7.08 1.94 -18.09
N LEU A 62 -7.78 2.84 -17.41
CA LEU A 62 -8.02 4.23 -17.77
C LEU A 62 -6.99 5.13 -17.07
N GLY A 63 -6.00 5.60 -17.82
CA GLY A 63 -5.22 6.78 -17.42
C GLY A 63 -6.11 8.04 -17.34
N PRO A 64 -5.60 9.17 -16.82
CA PRO A 64 -6.41 10.37 -16.58
C PRO A 64 -7.10 10.90 -17.85
N GLU A 65 -6.41 10.85 -19.00
CA GLU A 65 -6.98 11.25 -20.29
C GLU A 65 -8.07 10.30 -20.78
N GLN A 66 -7.86 8.99 -20.59
CA GLN A 66 -8.80 7.95 -20.99
C GLN A 66 -10.05 7.99 -20.12
N GLU A 67 -9.91 8.24 -18.82
CA GLU A 67 -11.04 8.44 -17.92
C GLU A 67 -11.87 9.67 -18.33
N ARG A 68 -11.21 10.79 -18.63
CA ARG A 68 -11.89 12.00 -19.13
C ARG A 68 -12.64 11.71 -20.43
N PHE A 69 -12.01 11.00 -21.36
CA PHE A 69 -12.64 10.56 -22.61
C PHE A 69 -13.88 9.70 -22.35
N CYS A 70 -13.80 8.69 -21.48
CA CYS A 70 -14.93 7.84 -21.13
C CYS A 70 -16.09 8.63 -20.52
N ARG A 71 -15.81 9.51 -19.55
CA ARG A 71 -16.83 10.35 -18.92
C ARG A 71 -17.52 11.27 -19.92
N GLU A 72 -16.75 11.96 -20.74
CA GLU A 72 -17.27 12.89 -21.72
C GLU A 72 -18.11 12.17 -22.79
N THR A 73 -17.66 10.99 -23.22
CA THR A 73 -18.38 10.16 -24.18
C THR A 73 -19.70 9.66 -23.61
N LEU A 74 -19.70 9.10 -22.39
CA LEU A 74 -20.93 8.63 -21.73
C LEU A 74 -21.92 9.77 -21.47
N MET A 75 -21.43 10.95 -21.07
CA MET A 75 -22.27 12.13 -20.89
C MET A 75 -22.90 12.58 -22.22
N ARG A 76 -22.13 12.62 -23.31
CA ARG A 76 -22.66 12.97 -24.64
C ARG A 76 -23.68 11.95 -25.12
N LEU A 77 -23.49 10.67 -24.86
CA LEU A 77 -24.45 9.62 -25.21
C LEU A 77 -25.76 9.76 -24.40
N LEU A 78 -25.68 10.07 -23.10
CA LEU A 78 -26.87 10.35 -22.28
C LEU A 78 -27.66 11.57 -22.77
N LEU A 79 -26.98 12.58 -23.29
CA LEU A 79 -27.60 13.78 -23.89
C LEU A 79 -28.16 13.55 -25.30
N ASN A 80 -27.82 12.41 -25.93
CA ASN A 80 -28.25 12.06 -27.28
C ASN A 80 -28.92 10.67 -27.29
N PRO A 81 -30.08 10.50 -26.61
CA PRO A 81 -30.75 9.20 -26.48
C PRO A 81 -31.21 8.61 -27.83
N GLN A 82 -31.25 9.42 -28.89
CA GLN A 82 -31.51 8.96 -30.26
C GLN A 82 -30.38 8.11 -30.86
N LEU A 83 -29.17 8.16 -30.29
CA LEU A 83 -28.06 7.29 -30.65
C LEU A 83 -28.23 5.99 -29.86
N ASP A 84 -28.94 5.02 -30.45
CA ASP A 84 -29.22 3.72 -29.84
C ASP A 84 -27.93 2.88 -29.70
N VAL A 85 -27.16 3.17 -28.65
CA VAL A 85 -25.96 2.44 -28.29
C VAL A 85 -26.31 1.49 -27.14
N SER A 86 -26.25 0.18 -27.43
CA SER A 86 -26.37 -0.87 -26.43
C SER A 86 -25.36 -0.64 -25.30
N ASP A 87 -25.76 -0.94 -24.06
CA ASP A 87 -24.91 -0.99 -22.86
C ASP A 87 -24.49 0.34 -22.19
N ILE A 88 -25.00 1.49 -22.63
CA ILE A 88 -24.81 2.77 -21.91
C ILE A 88 -25.19 2.69 -20.41
N PRO A 89 -26.32 2.06 -20.01
CA PRO A 89 -26.69 1.98 -18.59
C PRO A 89 -25.65 1.23 -17.75
N HIS A 90 -25.19 0.06 -18.23
CA HIS A 90 -24.17 -0.74 -17.55
C HIS A 90 -22.83 0.01 -17.43
N ALA A 91 -22.41 0.69 -18.49
CA ALA A 91 -21.17 1.50 -18.46
C ALA A 91 -21.26 2.67 -17.46
N ASN A 92 -22.43 3.31 -17.34
CA ASN A 92 -22.66 4.35 -16.34
C ASN A 92 -22.67 3.80 -14.90
N GLU A 93 -23.24 2.62 -14.68
CA GLU A 93 -23.19 1.95 -13.38
C GLU A 93 -21.76 1.61 -12.97
N ALA A 94 -20.97 1.05 -13.87
CA ALA A 94 -19.56 0.73 -13.62
C ALA A 94 -18.74 2.00 -13.29
N LEU A 95 -18.96 3.09 -14.04
CA LEU A 95 -18.31 4.37 -13.77
C LEU A 95 -18.67 4.92 -12.37
N ARG A 96 -19.95 4.83 -11.98
CA ARG A 96 -20.38 5.22 -10.62
C ARG A 96 -19.75 4.37 -9.53
N ALA A 97 -19.64 3.06 -9.75
CA ALA A 97 -18.99 2.15 -8.81
C ALA A 97 -17.50 2.50 -8.63
N LEU A 98 -16.80 2.80 -9.72
CA LEU A 98 -15.41 3.27 -9.67
C LEU A 98 -15.27 4.57 -8.86
N ASP A 99 -16.18 5.52 -9.06
CA ASP A 99 -16.19 6.80 -8.33
C ASP A 99 -16.40 6.60 -6.83
N GLN A 100 -17.26 5.65 -6.46
CA GLN A 100 -17.46 5.26 -5.07
C GLN A 100 -16.22 4.57 -4.49
N LEU A 101 -15.55 3.68 -5.24
CA LEU A 101 -14.41 2.94 -4.70
C LEU A 101 -13.14 3.79 -4.55
N ARG A 102 -12.91 4.74 -5.46
CA ARG A 102 -11.67 5.53 -5.51
C ARG A 102 -11.21 6.11 -4.15
N PRO A 103 -12.03 6.86 -3.38
CA PRO A 103 -11.58 7.40 -2.09
C PRO A 103 -11.19 6.32 -1.08
N ARG A 104 -11.85 5.16 -1.11
CA ARG A 104 -11.61 4.04 -0.18
C ARG A 104 -10.32 3.29 -0.54
N LEU A 105 -10.08 3.10 -1.83
CA LEU A 105 -8.84 2.51 -2.33
C LEU A 105 -7.62 3.36 -1.94
N VAL A 106 -7.72 4.69 -2.02
CA VAL A 106 -6.64 5.60 -1.57
C VAL A 106 -6.37 5.44 -0.07
N ARG A 107 -7.41 5.31 0.76
CA ARG A 107 -7.25 5.11 2.21
C ARG A 107 -6.61 3.76 2.54
N LEU A 108 -7.12 2.68 1.94
CA LEU A 108 -6.55 1.33 2.08
C LEU A 108 -5.08 1.28 1.63
N GLN A 109 -4.75 1.99 0.56
CA GLN A 109 -3.39 2.11 0.08
C GLN A 109 -2.49 2.76 1.14
N ARG A 110 -2.87 3.92 1.68
CA ARG A 110 -2.10 4.61 2.72
C ARG A 110 -1.90 3.76 3.98
N LEU A 111 -2.93 3.03 4.40
CA LEU A 111 -2.84 2.08 5.51
C LEU A 111 -1.83 0.97 5.21
N GLY A 112 -1.85 0.40 4.00
CA GLY A 112 -0.91 -0.62 3.56
C GLY A 112 0.54 -0.13 3.49
N GLU A 113 0.75 1.09 2.98
CA GLU A 113 2.08 1.74 2.93
C GLU A 113 2.68 1.87 4.33
N ARG A 114 1.90 2.40 5.29
CA ARG A 114 2.36 2.64 6.65
C ARG A 114 2.55 1.33 7.43
N ALA A 115 1.67 0.34 7.22
CA ALA A 115 1.85 -1.01 7.76
C ALA A 115 3.17 -1.65 7.28
N SER A 116 3.49 -1.52 5.98
CA SER A 116 4.74 -2.00 5.40
C SER A 116 5.96 -1.27 5.99
N HIS A 117 5.86 0.05 6.13
CA HIS A 117 6.92 0.87 6.73
C HIS A 117 7.20 0.46 8.18
N ALA A 118 6.16 0.37 9.02
CA ALA A 118 6.29 -0.05 10.41
C ALA A 118 6.88 -1.47 10.54
N HIS A 119 6.48 -2.40 9.68
CA HIS A 119 7.09 -3.72 9.64
C HIS A 119 8.60 -3.65 9.36
N SER A 120 9.01 -2.80 8.43
CA SER A 120 10.43 -2.57 8.10
C SER A 120 11.20 -2.01 9.29
N VAL A 121 10.72 -0.92 9.91
CA VAL A 121 11.37 -0.27 11.06
C VAL A 121 11.50 -1.22 12.25
N LEU A 122 10.42 -1.94 12.60
CA LEU A 122 10.44 -2.90 13.71
C LEU A 122 11.41 -4.05 13.43
N SER A 123 11.42 -4.58 12.21
CA SER A 123 12.33 -5.66 11.82
C SER A 123 13.79 -5.22 11.87
N GLU A 124 14.06 -3.98 11.46
CA GLU A 124 15.39 -3.39 11.57
C GLU A 124 15.80 -3.16 13.02
N HIS A 125 14.92 -2.62 13.85
CA HIS A 125 15.19 -2.40 15.27
C HIS A 125 15.54 -3.71 15.98
N VAL A 126 14.73 -4.76 15.77
CA VAL A 126 15.00 -6.11 16.30
C VAL A 126 16.36 -6.63 15.84
N MET A 127 16.69 -6.44 14.56
CA MET A 127 17.99 -6.83 14.00
C MET A 127 19.15 -6.08 14.67
N LEU A 128 19.04 -4.76 14.85
CA LEU A 128 20.07 -3.95 15.50
C LEU A 128 20.28 -4.37 16.96
N CYS A 129 19.20 -4.53 17.73
CA CYS A 129 19.26 -5.03 19.10
C CYS A 129 19.93 -6.40 19.18
N ALA A 130 19.59 -7.33 18.28
CA ALA A 130 20.19 -8.65 18.23
C ALA A 130 21.70 -8.61 17.89
N LEU A 131 22.12 -7.73 16.98
CA LEU A 131 23.54 -7.54 16.64
C LEU A 131 24.35 -6.96 17.81
N ILE A 132 23.80 -5.97 18.51
CA ILE A 132 24.41 -5.40 19.71
C ILE A 132 24.54 -6.50 20.79
N GLY A 133 23.45 -7.23 21.07
CA GLY A 133 23.45 -8.34 22.04
C GLY A 133 24.43 -9.46 21.69
N TYR A 134 24.54 -9.83 20.41
CA TYR A 134 25.56 -10.78 19.98
C TYR A 134 26.98 -10.26 20.23
N GLY A 135 27.22 -8.98 19.96
CA GLY A 135 28.51 -8.33 20.25
C GLY A 135 28.85 -8.33 21.74
N THR A 136 27.88 -8.05 22.61
CA THR A 136 28.08 -8.06 24.06
C THR A 136 28.34 -9.47 24.58
N LEU A 137 27.59 -10.48 24.15
CA LEU A 137 27.81 -11.89 24.52
C LEU A 137 29.21 -12.38 24.11
N ARG A 138 29.63 -12.03 22.89
CA ARG A 138 30.99 -12.36 22.40
C ARG A 138 32.08 -11.69 23.24
N ASN A 139 31.88 -10.45 23.67
CA ASN A 139 32.87 -9.71 24.45
C ASN A 139 32.91 -10.15 25.92
N ALA A 140 31.85 -10.76 26.44
CA ALA A 140 31.75 -11.27 27.80
C ALA A 140 32.27 -12.72 27.97
N ASP A 141 32.98 -13.24 26.98
CA ASP A 141 33.46 -14.63 26.88
C ASP A 141 32.36 -15.71 26.99
N GLN A 142 31.11 -15.34 26.76
CA GLN A 142 29.96 -16.25 26.70
C GLN A 142 29.84 -16.87 25.30
N HIS A 143 30.90 -17.54 24.85
CA HIS A 143 31.00 -18.07 23.48
C HIS A 143 30.19 -19.34 23.24
N HIS A 144 29.71 -19.99 24.29
CA HIS A 144 29.05 -21.29 24.17
C HIS A 144 27.74 -21.17 23.38
N GLY A 145 27.66 -21.83 22.22
CA GLY A 145 26.48 -21.85 21.36
C GLY A 145 26.34 -20.67 20.40
N LEU A 146 27.37 -19.84 20.22
CA LEU A 146 27.34 -18.69 19.30
C LEU A 146 27.70 -19.03 17.84
N GLU A 147 28.31 -20.19 17.57
CA GLU A 147 28.62 -20.69 16.22
C GLU A 147 27.46 -20.56 15.21
N PRO A 148 26.24 -21.07 15.48
CA PRO A 148 25.12 -20.95 14.55
C PRO A 148 24.70 -19.48 14.32
N LEU A 149 24.82 -18.61 15.33
CA LEU A 149 24.50 -17.19 15.20
C LEU A 149 25.54 -16.45 14.34
N ARG A 150 26.81 -16.85 14.42
CA ARG A 150 27.91 -16.33 13.60
C ARG A 150 27.72 -16.64 12.12
N GLU A 151 27.25 -17.85 11.79
CA GLU A 151 26.94 -18.24 10.42
C GLU A 151 25.75 -17.43 9.86
N ALA A 152 24.70 -17.25 10.66
CA ALA A 152 23.55 -16.44 10.29
C ALA A 152 23.92 -14.97 9.99
N THR A 153 24.83 -14.37 10.77
CA THR A 153 25.32 -13.00 10.51
C THR A 153 26.14 -12.91 9.22
N ARG A 154 26.95 -13.93 8.89
CA ARG A 154 27.72 -13.98 7.64
C ARG A 154 26.81 -14.07 6.41
N ALA A 155 25.76 -14.90 6.47
CA ALA A 155 24.78 -15.02 5.39
C ALA A 155 24.06 -13.70 5.10
N ARG A 156 23.76 -12.89 6.13
CA ARG A 156 23.17 -11.56 5.96
C ARG A 156 24.11 -10.60 5.23
N ARG A 157 25.40 -10.52 5.61
CA ARG A 157 26.36 -9.61 4.96
C ARG A 157 26.50 -9.88 3.46
N ARG A 158 26.47 -11.15 3.05
CA ARG A 158 26.53 -11.54 1.63
C ARG A 158 25.31 -11.10 0.82
N ARG A 159 24.13 -11.02 1.45
CA ARG A 159 22.90 -10.49 0.81
C ARG A 159 22.95 -8.98 0.64
N GLY A 160 23.50 -8.25 1.61
CA GLY A 160 23.65 -6.79 1.53
C GLY A 160 24.70 -6.31 0.52
N SER A 161 25.70 -7.13 0.21
CA SER A 161 26.75 -6.82 -0.78
C SER A 161 26.40 -7.18 -2.23
N SER A 162 25.17 -7.66 -2.49
CA SER A 162 24.75 -8.17 -3.80
C SER A 162 23.74 -7.27 -4.53
N SER A 163 23.48 -6.06 -4.02
CA SER A 163 22.78 -5.01 -4.77
C SER A 163 23.83 -4.14 -5.49
N PRO A 164 23.90 -4.17 -6.84
CA PRO A 164 24.61 -3.16 -7.63
C PRO A 164 23.86 -1.83 -7.67
#